data_AF-A0A844KBN4-F1
#
_entry.id   AF-A0A844KBN4-F1
#
_cell.length_a   1.000
_cell.length_b   1.000
_cell.length_c   1.000
_cell.angle_alpha   90.00
_cell.angle_beta   90.00
_cell.angle_gamma   90.00
#
_symmetry.space_group_name_H-M   'P 1'
#
loop_
_entity.id
_entity.type
_entity.pdbx_description
1 polymer ?
#
loop_
_entity_poly.entity_id
_entity_poly.type
_entity_poly.pdbx_seq_one_letter_code
_entity_poly.pdbx_strand_id
1 'polypeptide(L)'
;MNCTEIFNYIFEAFNSNNIDYAIIHSYQYLPDKFDSNIDTAINVPNIKDAIKLLDDTLVGTGWRVIQFWRHENYAADCVISNDKEFLQVDFCTHYERNGRIVIPVQELLNGKRLHKNFYVPKPQTEFTYILVKKILKQVFSDGSKQQLTALWKAMSEKERKDTKLGLKRFIEADEINKILECVELSQYDLIDLKQAHKVLKKKTSNIVDNLHYNVFDLRRRFERIIHPTGLFIVLLGVDGAGKTTIAENLKERYITAFRRIDHYHSRVRVLNDISQLKKDATPIDASNPHEKKQKAGKFTSIVKFGYYFLDFLIGNAKTTVAKIRSTLVLVERYYYDYSIDNVRYNLNLSDKFLSFFEYFILKPDIIFIFTGDSQKLLDRKHEITIDEINEQKKKLSEKFINNPKAMFIDTTEETVDECVAKMIKECNAIMRKRRKW
;
A
#
# COMPACT_ATOMS: atom_id res chain seq x y z
N MET A 1 3.36 -15.52 -17.78
CA MET A 1 2.56 -15.95 -16.62
C MET A 1 1.70 -14.79 -16.15
N ASN A 2 0.39 -14.94 -16.19
CA ASN A 2 -0.58 -14.06 -15.51
C ASN A 2 -0.74 -14.45 -14.01
N CYS A 3 -1.59 -13.74 -13.26
CA CYS A 3 -1.88 -14.01 -11.84
C CYS A 3 -2.26 -15.47 -11.54
N THR A 4 -3.17 -16.06 -12.32
CA THR A 4 -3.64 -17.43 -12.12
C THR A 4 -2.53 -18.44 -12.40
N GLU A 5 -1.78 -18.24 -13.49
CA GLU A 5 -0.64 -19.09 -13.86
C GLU A 5 0.48 -19.05 -12.81
N ILE A 6 0.84 -17.86 -12.31
CA ILE A 6 1.90 -17.75 -11.29
C ILE A 6 1.46 -18.30 -9.94
N PHE A 7 0.19 -18.12 -9.56
CA PHE A 7 -0.36 -18.73 -8.35
C PHE A 7 -0.22 -20.25 -8.40
N ASN A 8 -0.67 -20.88 -9.49
CA ASN A 8 -0.57 -22.32 -9.66
C ASN A 8 0.88 -22.77 -9.61
N TYR A 9 1.77 -22.08 -10.34
CA TYR A 9 3.20 -22.37 -10.34
C TYR A 9 3.83 -22.32 -8.95
N ILE A 10 3.52 -21.29 -8.14
CA ILE A 10 4.04 -21.16 -6.76
C ILE A 10 3.65 -22.37 -5.92
N PHE A 11 2.36 -22.72 -5.91
CA PHE A 11 1.86 -23.76 -5.01
C PHE A 11 2.15 -25.18 -5.52
N GLU A 12 2.28 -25.38 -6.83
CA GLU A 12 2.81 -26.61 -7.42
C GLU A 12 4.30 -26.80 -7.10
N ALA A 13 5.10 -25.72 -7.15
CA ALA A 13 6.49 -25.76 -6.73
C ALA A 13 6.61 -26.07 -5.23
N PHE A 14 5.75 -25.48 -4.39
CA PHE A 14 5.72 -25.80 -2.97
C PHE A 14 5.36 -27.27 -2.71
N ASN A 15 4.37 -27.80 -3.43
CA ASN A 15 4.00 -29.22 -3.32
C ASN A 15 5.15 -30.13 -3.77
N SER A 16 5.79 -29.83 -4.89
CA SER A 16 6.88 -30.63 -5.46
C SER A 16 8.12 -30.66 -4.55
N ASN A 17 8.34 -29.57 -3.80
CA ASN A 17 9.42 -29.47 -2.82
C ASN A 17 9.00 -29.92 -1.41
N ASN A 18 7.81 -30.51 -1.25
CA ASN A 18 7.26 -30.95 0.03
C ASN A 18 7.23 -29.85 1.11
N ILE A 19 6.97 -28.60 0.70
CA ILE A 19 6.83 -27.49 1.62
C ILE A 19 5.55 -27.66 2.43
N ASP A 20 5.66 -27.56 3.75
CA ASP A 20 4.51 -27.68 4.63
C ASP A 20 3.81 -26.33 4.80
N TYR A 21 2.77 -26.09 4.00
CA TYR A 21 1.95 -24.88 4.01
C TYR A 21 0.45 -25.16 3.89
N ALA A 22 -0.39 -24.14 4.13
CA ALA A 22 -1.80 -24.11 3.77
C ALA A 22 -2.31 -22.66 3.60
N ILE A 23 -3.19 -22.43 2.62
CA ILE A 23 -3.94 -21.17 2.48
C ILE A 23 -5.10 -21.18 3.46
N ILE A 24 -5.07 -20.27 4.44
CA ILE A 24 -5.80 -20.43 5.70
C ILE A 24 -7.31 -20.17 5.55
N HIS A 25 -7.70 -19.25 4.67
CA HIS A 25 -9.11 -18.91 4.40
C HIS A 25 -9.25 -18.18 3.06
N SER A 26 -10.48 -17.81 2.69
CA SER A 26 -10.79 -17.03 1.47
C SER A 26 -10.27 -17.66 0.17
N TYR A 27 -10.11 -18.98 0.16
CA TYR A 27 -9.55 -19.72 -0.97
C TYR A 27 -10.59 -20.23 -1.97
N GLN A 28 -11.89 -20.08 -1.67
CA GLN A 28 -12.97 -20.76 -2.40
C GLN A 28 -13.00 -20.42 -3.89
N TYR A 29 -12.61 -19.20 -4.25
CA TYR A 29 -12.56 -18.73 -5.63
C TYR A 29 -11.14 -18.72 -6.21
N LEU A 30 -10.12 -19.14 -5.45
CA LEU A 30 -8.75 -19.23 -5.97
C LEU A 30 -8.60 -20.46 -6.88
N PRO A 31 -7.82 -20.38 -7.97
CA PRO A 31 -7.08 -19.20 -8.48
C PRO A 31 -7.86 -18.37 -9.51
N ASP A 32 -9.17 -18.58 -9.62
CA ASP A 32 -10.02 -17.98 -10.65
C ASP A 32 -10.32 -16.50 -10.35
N LYS A 33 -10.32 -16.10 -9.07
CA LYS A 33 -10.56 -14.73 -8.61
C LYS A 33 -9.75 -14.39 -7.36
N PHE A 34 -9.09 -13.23 -7.37
CA PHE A 34 -8.26 -12.73 -6.27
C PHE A 34 -8.93 -11.53 -5.58
N ASP A 35 -9.73 -11.79 -4.55
CA ASP A 35 -10.47 -10.74 -3.82
C ASP A 35 -9.67 -10.09 -2.68
N SER A 36 -8.60 -10.76 -2.22
CA SER A 36 -7.76 -10.29 -1.13
C SER A 36 -6.37 -10.91 -1.21
N ASN A 37 -5.52 -10.55 -0.24
CA ASN A 37 -4.26 -11.22 0.00
C ASN A 37 -4.48 -12.73 0.21
N ILE A 38 -3.46 -13.51 -0.14
CA ILE A 38 -3.44 -14.96 0.04
C ILE A 38 -2.80 -15.25 1.40
N ASP A 39 -3.62 -15.27 2.46
CA ASP A 39 -3.20 -15.63 3.83
C ASP A 39 -2.69 -17.08 3.87
N THR A 40 -1.37 -17.27 3.99
CA THR A 40 -0.68 -18.56 3.87
C THR A 40 0.08 -18.89 5.16
N ALA A 41 -0.34 -19.95 5.84
CA ALA A 41 0.44 -20.54 6.93
C ALA A 41 1.55 -21.39 6.33
N ILE A 42 2.78 -21.27 6.83
CA ILE A 42 3.94 -22.00 6.31
C ILE A 42 4.90 -22.39 7.43
N ASN A 43 5.30 -23.66 7.47
CA ASN A 43 6.18 -24.21 8.49
C ASN A 43 7.64 -24.10 8.05
N VAL A 44 8.22 -22.94 8.33
CA VAL A 44 9.66 -22.64 8.16
C VAL A 44 10.22 -22.03 9.44
N PRO A 45 11.53 -22.13 9.71
CA PRO A 45 12.12 -21.67 10.96
C PRO A 45 11.90 -20.17 11.23
N ASN A 46 12.07 -19.33 10.20
CA ASN A 46 11.86 -17.89 10.32
C ASN A 46 10.97 -17.38 9.18
N ILE A 47 10.23 -16.31 9.45
CA ILE A 47 9.41 -15.66 8.41
C ILE A 47 10.22 -15.22 7.19
N LYS A 48 11.49 -14.84 7.37
CA LYS A 48 12.40 -14.49 6.26
C LYS A 48 12.67 -15.66 5.31
N ASP A 49 12.65 -16.89 5.82
CA ASP A 49 12.86 -18.08 5.03
C ASP A 49 11.69 -18.32 4.07
N ALA A 50 10.45 -17.98 4.46
CA ALA A 50 9.28 -18.01 3.58
C ALA A 50 9.38 -16.99 2.44
N ILE A 51 9.88 -15.78 2.74
CA ILE A 51 10.07 -14.73 1.73
C ILE A 51 11.15 -15.15 0.73
N LYS A 52 12.25 -15.74 1.23
CA LYS A 52 13.33 -16.23 0.38
C LYS A 52 12.88 -17.40 -0.49
N LEU A 53 12.15 -18.35 0.09
CA LEU A 53 11.53 -19.45 -0.64
C LEU A 53 10.64 -18.94 -1.77
N LEU A 54 9.83 -17.92 -1.52
CA LEU A 54 9.01 -17.29 -2.56
C LEU A 54 9.89 -16.62 -3.64
N ASP A 55 10.90 -15.82 -3.28
CA ASP A 55 11.77 -15.14 -4.27
C ASP A 55 12.54 -16.16 -5.13
N ASP A 56 13.04 -17.24 -4.52
CA ASP A 56 13.73 -18.34 -5.20
C ASP A 56 12.78 -19.10 -6.15
N THR A 57 11.54 -19.34 -5.71
CA THR A 57 10.50 -19.99 -6.53
C THR A 57 10.20 -19.17 -7.79
N LEU A 58 10.19 -17.83 -7.70
CA LEU A 58 9.83 -16.97 -8.81
C LEU A 58 10.95 -16.81 -9.87
N VAL A 59 12.16 -17.33 -9.64
CA VAL A 59 13.28 -17.22 -10.58
C VAL A 59 12.90 -17.80 -11.94
N GLY A 60 13.13 -17.04 -13.01
CA GLY A 60 12.83 -17.45 -14.40
C GLY A 60 11.38 -17.24 -14.85
N THR A 61 10.44 -16.94 -13.94
CA THR A 61 9.00 -16.79 -14.28
C THR A 61 8.63 -15.41 -14.84
N GLY A 62 9.52 -14.43 -14.70
CA GLY A 62 9.25 -13.00 -14.95
C GLY A 62 8.61 -12.28 -13.76
N TRP A 63 8.01 -13.01 -12.82
CA TRP A 63 7.50 -12.47 -11.55
C TRP A 63 8.61 -12.34 -10.52
N ARG A 64 8.45 -11.39 -9.59
CA ARG A 64 9.47 -11.07 -8.57
C ARG A 64 8.80 -10.55 -7.31
N VAL A 65 9.37 -10.83 -6.14
CA VAL A 65 8.96 -10.12 -4.91
C VAL A 65 9.44 -8.67 -5.03
N ILE A 66 8.52 -7.71 -5.21
CA ILE A 66 8.88 -6.31 -5.41
C ILE A 66 9.11 -5.57 -4.10
N GLN A 67 8.39 -5.96 -3.05
CA GLN A 67 8.55 -5.47 -1.69
C GLN A 67 7.90 -6.43 -0.69
N PHE A 68 8.27 -6.30 0.58
CA PHE A 68 7.59 -6.97 1.67
C PHE A 68 7.66 -6.12 2.93
N TRP A 69 6.77 -6.36 3.88
CA TRP A 69 6.85 -5.76 5.21
C TRP A 69 6.43 -6.74 6.29
N ARG A 70 7.22 -6.83 7.35
CA ARG A 70 6.85 -7.58 8.55
C ARG A 70 5.81 -6.82 9.33
N HIS A 71 4.70 -7.46 9.67
CA HIS A 71 3.62 -6.85 10.44
C HIS A 71 3.51 -7.39 11.88
N GLU A 72 4.01 -8.60 12.12
CA GLU A 72 4.19 -9.27 13.42
C GLU A 72 5.55 -10.02 13.44
N ASN A 73 5.95 -10.69 14.52
CA ASN A 73 7.22 -11.45 14.56
C ASN A 73 7.26 -12.52 13.48
N TYR A 74 6.15 -13.26 13.40
CA TYR A 74 6.00 -14.45 12.60
C TYR A 74 5.25 -14.23 11.30
N ALA A 75 5.02 -12.98 10.89
CA ALA A 75 4.21 -12.70 9.71
C ALA A 75 4.72 -11.53 8.85
N ALA A 76 4.60 -11.70 7.53
CA ALA A 76 5.03 -10.74 6.54
C ALA A 76 4.15 -10.79 5.30
N ASP A 77 3.73 -9.61 4.86
CA ASP A 77 3.09 -9.43 3.56
C ASP A 77 4.16 -9.32 2.48
N CYS A 78 4.04 -10.13 1.43
CA CYS A 78 4.90 -10.07 0.25
C CYS A 78 4.08 -9.63 -0.97
N VAL A 79 4.52 -8.58 -1.66
CA VAL A 79 3.94 -8.17 -2.94
C VAL A 79 4.82 -8.70 -4.06
N ILE A 80 4.22 -9.44 -4.99
CA ILE A 80 4.88 -9.95 -6.18
C ILE A 80 4.31 -9.29 -7.44
N SER A 81 5.16 -9.09 -8.44
CA SER A 81 4.73 -8.50 -9.72
C SER A 81 5.61 -8.96 -10.88
N ASN A 82 5.02 -9.00 -12.07
CA ASN A 82 5.68 -9.10 -13.38
C ASN A 82 5.73 -7.74 -14.12
N ASP A 83 5.63 -6.63 -13.37
CA ASP A 83 5.49 -5.24 -13.83
C ASP A 83 4.16 -4.90 -14.52
N LYS A 84 3.25 -5.87 -14.68
CA LYS A 84 1.90 -5.65 -15.23
C LYS A 84 0.82 -5.93 -14.19
N GLU A 85 0.92 -7.05 -13.52
CA GLU A 85 -0.02 -7.55 -12.53
C GLU A 85 0.64 -7.64 -11.16
N PHE A 86 -0.18 -7.69 -10.11
CA PHE A 86 0.27 -7.73 -8.73
C PHE A 86 -0.51 -8.79 -7.96
N LEU A 87 0.19 -9.54 -7.12
CA LEU A 87 -0.42 -10.41 -6.13
C LEU A 87 0.23 -10.16 -4.77
N GLN A 88 -0.53 -10.41 -3.70
CA GLN A 88 -0.06 -10.30 -2.34
C GLN A 88 -0.20 -11.65 -1.64
N VAL A 89 0.92 -12.18 -1.16
CA VAL A 89 1.00 -13.41 -0.35
C VAL A 89 1.35 -13.01 1.07
N ASP A 90 0.42 -13.20 2.01
CA ASP A 90 0.65 -12.90 3.44
C ASP A 90 1.08 -14.18 4.13
N PHE A 91 2.37 -14.29 4.46
CA PHE A 91 2.90 -15.46 5.15
C PHE A 91 2.77 -15.31 6.65
N CYS A 92 2.44 -16.42 7.33
CA CYS A 92 2.67 -16.54 8.75
C CYS A 92 3.28 -17.90 9.13
N THR A 93 4.30 -17.89 9.99
CA THR A 93 4.85 -19.11 10.60
C THR A 93 4.17 -19.42 11.94
N HIS A 94 3.35 -18.51 12.45
CA HIS A 94 2.39 -18.70 13.53
C HIS A 94 1.33 -17.61 13.39
N TYR A 95 0.07 -17.90 13.73
CA TYR A 95 -0.92 -16.82 13.84
C TYR A 95 -0.69 -16.04 15.14
N GLU A 96 -0.07 -14.88 15.01
CA GLU A 96 0.28 -13.98 16.10
C GLU A 96 -0.65 -12.76 16.14
N ARG A 97 -0.91 -12.24 17.35
CA ARG A 97 -1.59 -10.95 17.51
C ARG A 97 -1.07 -10.16 18.69
N ASN A 98 -0.45 -9.01 18.42
CA ASN A 98 0.15 -8.14 19.44
C ASN A 98 1.14 -8.93 20.32
N GLY A 99 2.07 -9.66 19.70
CA GLY A 99 3.13 -10.38 20.43
C GLY A 99 2.80 -11.76 20.96
N ARG A 100 1.57 -12.22 20.74
CA ARG A 100 1.08 -13.47 21.33
C ARG A 100 0.80 -14.46 20.24
N ILE A 101 1.41 -15.64 20.31
CA ILE A 101 1.05 -16.75 19.43
C ILE A 101 -0.34 -17.23 19.86
N VAL A 102 -1.32 -17.02 18.98
CA VAL A 102 -2.71 -17.39 19.23
C VAL A 102 -2.97 -18.80 18.68
N ILE A 103 -2.44 -19.11 17.49
CA ILE A 103 -2.53 -20.45 16.89
C ILE A 103 -1.15 -20.83 16.32
N PRO A 104 -0.51 -21.90 16.82
CA PRO A 104 0.74 -22.41 16.25
C PRO A 104 0.55 -22.91 14.81
N VAL A 105 1.56 -22.78 13.95
CA VAL A 105 1.45 -23.26 12.56
C VAL A 105 1.19 -24.75 12.46
N GLN A 106 1.74 -25.55 13.37
CA GLN A 106 1.51 -26.99 13.42
C GLN A 106 0.00 -27.30 13.52
N GLU A 107 -0.76 -26.47 14.24
CA GLU A 107 -2.20 -26.61 14.32
C GLU A 107 -2.92 -26.13 13.05
N LEU A 108 -2.45 -25.04 12.44
CA LEU A 108 -2.98 -24.52 11.17
C LEU A 108 -2.82 -25.55 10.03
N LEU A 109 -1.74 -26.33 10.07
CA LEU A 109 -1.39 -27.29 9.03
C LEU A 109 -1.85 -28.72 9.34
N ASN A 110 -2.16 -29.03 10.61
CA ASN A 110 -2.56 -30.38 11.00
C ASN A 110 -3.88 -30.80 10.33
N GLY A 111 -3.83 -31.91 9.60
CA GLY A 111 -4.97 -32.44 8.85
C GLY A 111 -5.38 -31.56 7.68
N LYS A 112 -4.47 -30.71 7.16
CA LYS A 112 -4.69 -29.98 5.90
C LYS A 112 -5.09 -30.95 4.79
N ARG A 113 -5.89 -30.46 3.85
CA ARG A 113 -6.43 -31.21 2.73
C ARG A 113 -6.07 -30.52 1.42
N LEU A 114 -5.92 -31.32 0.38
CA LEU A 114 -5.73 -30.78 -0.97
C LEU A 114 -7.05 -30.17 -1.45
N HIS A 115 -6.98 -28.96 -1.97
CA HIS A 115 -8.06 -28.25 -2.64
C HIS A 115 -7.54 -27.77 -3.99
N LYS A 116 -8.09 -28.31 -5.08
CA LYS A 116 -7.50 -28.16 -6.43
C LYS A 116 -6.02 -28.61 -6.39
N ASN A 117 -5.08 -27.70 -6.60
CA ASN A 117 -3.63 -27.95 -6.59
C ASN A 117 -2.90 -27.33 -5.38
N PHE A 118 -3.60 -26.86 -4.35
CA PHE A 118 -2.98 -26.28 -3.15
C PHE A 118 -3.60 -26.80 -1.85
N TYR A 119 -2.90 -26.65 -0.73
CA TYR A 119 -3.40 -27.11 0.57
C TYR A 119 -4.23 -26.06 1.30
N VAL A 120 -5.30 -26.51 1.96
CA VAL A 120 -6.15 -25.70 2.86
C VAL A 120 -6.34 -26.43 4.19
N PRO A 121 -6.64 -25.72 5.30
CA PRO A 121 -6.92 -26.37 6.57
C PRO A 121 -8.12 -27.31 6.50
N LYS A 122 -8.20 -28.24 7.47
CA LYS A 122 -9.47 -28.94 7.74
C LYS A 122 -10.54 -27.94 8.24
N PRO A 123 -11.84 -28.23 8.02
CA PRO A 123 -12.92 -27.28 8.33
C PRO A 123 -12.89 -26.71 9.75
N GLN A 124 -12.57 -27.51 10.76
CA GLN A 124 -12.50 -27.11 12.18
C GLN A 124 -11.41 -26.07 12.44
N THR A 125 -10.26 -26.25 11.81
CA THR A 125 -9.11 -25.35 11.92
C THR A 125 -9.41 -24.03 11.22
N GLU A 126 -9.97 -24.09 10.00
CA GLU A 126 -10.42 -22.89 9.26
C GLU A 126 -11.46 -22.11 10.07
N PHE A 127 -12.49 -22.78 10.59
CA PHE A 127 -13.54 -22.17 11.40
C PHE A 127 -12.97 -21.46 12.63
N THR A 128 -12.12 -22.18 13.38
CA THR A 128 -11.47 -21.66 14.58
C THR A 128 -10.60 -20.45 14.27
N TYR A 129 -9.78 -20.51 13.22
CA TYR A 129 -8.96 -19.39 12.78
C TYR A 129 -9.82 -18.16 12.43
N ILE A 130 -10.86 -18.33 11.61
CA ILE A 130 -11.71 -17.21 11.17
C ILE A 130 -12.41 -16.58 12.38
N LEU A 131 -13.01 -17.40 13.25
CA LEU A 131 -13.74 -16.91 14.43
C LEU A 131 -12.80 -16.12 15.36
N VAL A 132 -11.65 -16.70 15.70
CA VAL A 132 -10.63 -16.08 16.56
C VAL A 132 -10.10 -14.79 15.95
N LYS A 133 -9.78 -14.78 14.64
CA LYS A 133 -9.30 -13.58 13.91
C LYS A 133 -10.33 -12.45 13.96
N LYS A 134 -11.62 -12.76 13.81
CA LYS A 134 -12.69 -11.76 13.77
C LYS A 134 -13.02 -11.21 15.16
N ILE A 135 -12.99 -12.04 16.20
CA ILE A 135 -13.10 -11.60 17.61
C ILE A 135 -11.90 -10.69 17.97
N LEU A 136 -10.68 -11.08 17.59
CA LEU A 136 -9.49 -10.25 17.81
C LEU A 136 -9.54 -8.91 17.07
N LYS A 137 -10.18 -8.86 15.89
CA LYS A 137 -10.40 -7.62 15.13
C LYS A 137 -11.66 -6.83 15.57
N GLN A 138 -12.51 -7.42 16.41
CA GLN A 138 -13.81 -6.88 16.84
C GLN A 138 -14.73 -6.49 15.67
N VAL A 139 -14.66 -7.24 14.56
CA VAL A 139 -15.52 -7.00 13.40
C VAL A 139 -15.70 -8.28 12.59
N PHE A 140 -16.95 -8.57 12.22
CA PHE A 140 -17.30 -9.57 11.21
C PHE A 140 -17.62 -8.87 9.89
N SER A 141 -16.99 -9.31 8.81
CA SER A 141 -17.41 -8.96 7.44
C SER A 141 -18.45 -9.96 6.94
N ASP A 142 -19.29 -9.57 5.99
CA ASP A 142 -20.34 -10.44 5.45
C ASP A 142 -19.78 -11.77 4.92
N GLY A 143 -18.67 -11.73 4.18
CA GLY A 143 -17.99 -12.95 3.73
C GLY A 143 -17.51 -13.85 4.86
N SER A 144 -17.11 -13.29 6.01
CA SER A 144 -16.75 -14.13 7.17
C SER A 144 -17.96 -14.69 7.92
N LYS A 145 -19.08 -13.95 7.96
CA LYS A 145 -20.36 -14.44 8.51
C LYS A 145 -20.84 -15.65 7.69
N GLN A 146 -20.87 -15.50 6.37
CA GLN A 146 -21.25 -16.57 5.44
C GLN A 146 -20.34 -17.79 5.58
N GLN A 147 -19.01 -17.60 5.57
CA GLN A 147 -18.07 -18.71 5.64
C GLN A 147 -18.13 -19.47 6.98
N LEU A 148 -18.22 -18.77 8.11
CA LEU A 148 -18.35 -19.40 9.42
C LEU A 148 -19.62 -20.25 9.51
N THR A 149 -20.77 -19.71 9.06
CA THR A 149 -22.03 -20.44 9.06
C THR A 149 -21.98 -21.65 8.11
N ALA A 150 -21.38 -21.51 6.92
CA ALA A 150 -21.25 -22.61 5.96
C ALA A 150 -20.37 -23.75 6.51
N LEU A 151 -19.20 -23.41 7.07
CA LEU A 151 -18.31 -24.38 7.70
C LEU A 151 -19.01 -25.10 8.86
N TRP A 152 -19.68 -24.35 9.74
CA TRP A 152 -20.38 -24.94 10.88
C TRP A 152 -21.48 -25.91 10.47
N LYS A 153 -22.30 -25.53 9.47
CA LYS A 153 -23.37 -26.40 8.94
C LYS A 153 -22.84 -27.67 8.28
N ALA A 154 -21.71 -27.57 7.56
CA ALA A 154 -21.09 -28.70 6.88
C ALA A 154 -20.37 -29.69 7.82
N MET A 155 -20.01 -29.28 9.04
CA MET A 155 -19.38 -30.16 10.03
C MET A 155 -20.35 -31.20 10.57
N SER A 156 -19.88 -32.44 10.69
CA SER A 156 -20.57 -33.50 11.43
C SER A 156 -20.62 -33.20 12.95
N GLU A 157 -21.49 -33.91 13.67
CA GLU A 157 -21.67 -33.70 15.11
C GLU A 157 -20.37 -33.88 15.91
N LYS A 158 -19.57 -34.90 15.55
CA LYS A 158 -18.25 -35.13 16.15
C LYS A 158 -17.33 -33.94 15.94
N GLU A 159 -17.28 -33.41 14.72
CA GLU A 159 -16.41 -32.28 14.37
C GLU A 159 -16.84 -30.98 15.06
N ARG A 160 -18.15 -30.73 15.20
CA ARG A 160 -18.69 -29.61 15.99
C ARG A 160 -18.31 -29.74 17.46
N LYS A 161 -18.40 -30.95 18.03
CA LYS A 161 -17.99 -31.23 19.42
C LYS A 161 -16.50 -30.99 19.64
N ASP A 162 -15.65 -31.47 18.74
CA ASP A 162 -14.20 -31.28 18.79
C ASP A 162 -13.82 -29.81 18.62
N THR A 163 -14.49 -29.10 17.71
CA THR A 163 -14.30 -27.64 17.50
C THR A 163 -14.66 -26.86 18.77
N LYS A 164 -15.82 -27.16 19.37
CA LYS A 164 -16.27 -26.54 20.62
C LYS A 164 -15.30 -26.82 21.78
N LEU A 165 -14.73 -28.03 21.85
CA LEU A 165 -13.71 -28.37 22.84
C LEU A 165 -12.44 -27.53 22.64
N GLY A 166 -11.96 -27.43 21.40
CA GLY A 166 -10.78 -26.63 21.03
C GLY A 166 -10.94 -25.14 21.36
N LEU A 167 -12.13 -24.58 21.20
CA LEU A 167 -12.42 -23.17 21.49
C LEU A 167 -12.31 -22.79 22.97
N LYS A 168 -12.39 -23.75 23.91
CA LYS A 168 -12.33 -23.48 25.37
C LYS A 168 -11.02 -22.83 25.83
N ARG A 169 -9.94 -22.98 25.06
CA ARG A 169 -8.67 -22.29 25.34
C ARG A 169 -8.71 -20.80 25.01
N PHE A 170 -9.67 -20.35 24.19
CA PHE A 170 -9.82 -18.96 23.78
C PHE A 170 -10.94 -18.24 24.53
N ILE A 171 -12.06 -18.90 24.77
CA ILE A 171 -13.30 -18.28 25.27
C ILE A 171 -13.88 -19.16 26.39
N GLU A 172 -14.73 -18.61 27.26
CA GLU A 172 -15.42 -19.40 28.29
C GLU A 172 -16.56 -20.24 27.72
N ALA A 173 -16.87 -21.37 28.37
CA ALA A 173 -17.82 -22.36 27.84
C ALA A 173 -19.22 -21.78 27.54
N ASP A 174 -19.74 -20.94 28.42
CA ASP A 174 -21.07 -20.32 28.24
C ASP A 174 -21.09 -19.33 27.08
N GLU A 175 -20.00 -18.58 26.90
CA GLU A 175 -19.86 -17.62 25.81
C GLU A 175 -19.63 -18.32 24.47
N ILE A 176 -18.92 -19.46 24.46
CA ILE A 176 -18.81 -20.33 23.28
C ILE A 176 -20.19 -20.79 22.82
N ASN A 177 -21.05 -21.24 23.75
CA ASN A 177 -22.41 -21.69 23.39
C ASN A 177 -23.20 -20.58 22.70
N LYS A 178 -23.21 -19.38 23.28
CA LYS A 178 -23.90 -18.21 22.72
C LYS A 178 -23.37 -17.84 21.33
N ILE A 179 -22.05 -17.82 21.17
CA ILE A 179 -21.41 -17.51 19.88
C ILE A 179 -21.79 -18.55 18.82
N LEU A 180 -21.72 -19.85 19.16
CA LEU A 180 -22.02 -20.92 18.21
C LEU A 180 -23.52 -20.95 17.84
N GLU A 181 -24.41 -20.64 18.77
CA GLU A 181 -25.84 -20.45 18.49
C GLU A 181 -26.06 -19.27 17.53
N CYS A 182 -25.38 -18.14 17.75
CA CYS A 182 -25.43 -17.01 16.84
C CYS A 182 -24.88 -17.37 15.44
N VAL A 183 -23.83 -18.19 15.36
CA VAL A 183 -23.27 -18.66 14.07
C VAL A 183 -24.27 -19.57 13.33
N GLU A 184 -24.90 -20.51 14.05
CA GLU A 184 -25.91 -21.43 13.51
C GLU A 184 -27.12 -20.66 12.94
N LEU A 185 -27.62 -19.70 13.72
CA LEU A 185 -28.77 -18.85 13.38
C LEU A 185 -28.41 -17.64 12.50
N SER A 186 -27.13 -17.45 12.18
CA SER A 186 -26.62 -16.29 11.43
C SER A 186 -26.87 -14.92 12.10
N GLN A 187 -27.02 -14.89 13.42
CA GLN A 187 -27.30 -13.70 14.24
C GLN A 187 -26.04 -13.07 14.83
N TYR A 188 -25.06 -12.74 13.99
CA TYR A 188 -23.74 -12.25 14.43
C TYR A 188 -23.78 -10.94 15.22
N ASP A 189 -24.79 -10.10 15.02
CA ASP A 189 -24.89 -8.79 15.65
C ASP A 189 -25.26 -8.90 17.15
N LEU A 190 -25.70 -10.08 17.60
CA LEU A 190 -25.97 -10.39 19.01
C LEU A 190 -24.71 -10.79 19.78
N ILE A 191 -23.58 -11.00 19.10
CA ILE A 191 -22.32 -11.39 19.73
C ILE A 191 -21.66 -10.16 20.37
N ASP A 192 -21.46 -10.18 21.69
CA ASP A 192 -20.64 -9.17 22.37
C ASP A 192 -19.16 -9.38 22.05
N LEU A 193 -18.74 -8.81 20.93
CA LEU A 193 -17.36 -8.86 20.46
C LEU A 193 -16.37 -8.19 21.41
N LYS A 194 -16.79 -7.20 22.20
CA LYS A 194 -15.89 -6.51 23.14
C LYS A 194 -15.56 -7.43 24.30
N GLN A 195 -16.56 -8.09 24.86
CA GLN A 195 -16.38 -9.07 25.92
C GLN A 195 -15.56 -10.27 25.43
N ALA A 196 -15.93 -10.87 24.29
CA ALA A 196 -15.20 -11.99 23.70
C ALA A 196 -13.74 -11.64 23.42
N HIS A 197 -13.48 -10.44 22.89
CA HIS A 197 -12.13 -9.93 22.66
C HIS A 197 -11.33 -9.83 23.97
N LYS A 198 -11.93 -9.29 25.04
CA LYS A 198 -11.27 -9.13 26.34
C LYS A 198 -10.90 -10.48 26.95
N VAL A 199 -11.82 -11.44 26.92
CA VAL A 199 -11.60 -12.81 27.44
C VAL A 199 -10.51 -13.52 26.63
N LEU A 200 -10.63 -13.51 25.30
CA LEU A 200 -9.65 -14.12 24.40
C LEU A 200 -8.27 -13.51 24.61
N LYS A 201 -8.19 -12.17 24.70
CA LYS A 201 -6.94 -11.49 24.98
C LYS A 201 -6.34 -11.96 26.30
N LYS A 202 -7.13 -12.06 27.36
CA LYS A 202 -6.67 -12.51 28.68
C LYS A 202 -6.14 -13.96 28.64
N LYS A 203 -6.89 -14.89 28.05
CA LYS A 203 -6.49 -16.32 27.99
C LYS A 203 -5.25 -16.59 27.13
N THR A 204 -5.02 -15.76 26.12
CA THR A 204 -3.89 -15.92 25.19
C THR A 204 -2.69 -15.03 25.52
N SER A 205 -2.72 -14.29 26.63
CA SER A 205 -1.60 -13.43 27.04
C SER A 205 -0.66 -14.15 27.99
N ASN A 206 0.60 -14.28 27.58
CA ASN A 206 1.70 -14.67 28.47
C ASN A 206 2.61 -13.45 28.72
N ILE A 207 3.16 -13.36 29.94
CA ILE A 207 4.00 -12.23 30.37
C ILE A 207 5.35 -12.22 29.63
N VAL A 208 5.93 -13.39 29.39
CA VAL A 208 7.27 -13.55 28.75
C VAL A 208 7.24 -13.17 27.27
N ASP A 209 6.15 -13.50 26.57
CA ASP A 209 5.96 -13.21 25.13
C ASP A 209 5.92 -11.69 24.86
N ASN A 210 5.45 -10.89 25.83
CA ASN A 210 5.37 -9.44 25.69
C ASN A 210 6.74 -8.74 25.64
N LEU A 211 7.76 -9.25 26.34
CA LEU A 211 9.07 -8.59 26.38
C LEU A 211 9.83 -8.76 25.05
N HIS A 212 9.89 -10.00 24.54
CA HIS A 212 10.47 -10.29 23.23
C HIS A 212 9.73 -9.55 22.11
N TYR A 213 8.39 -9.50 22.18
CA TYR A 213 7.61 -8.73 21.22
C TYR A 213 7.90 -7.23 21.28
N ASN A 214 8.06 -6.63 22.47
CA ASN A 214 8.38 -5.20 22.57
C ASN A 214 9.73 -4.85 21.93
N VAL A 215 10.74 -5.69 22.14
CA VAL A 215 12.06 -5.53 21.49
C VAL A 215 11.94 -5.67 19.98
N PHE A 216 11.21 -6.68 19.51
CA PHE A 216 10.94 -6.85 18.09
C PHE A 216 10.17 -5.66 17.50
N ASP A 217 9.08 -5.22 18.14
CA ASP A 217 8.24 -4.13 17.63
C ASP A 217 9.02 -2.83 17.58
N LEU A 218 9.87 -2.56 18.58
CA LEU A 218 10.77 -1.41 18.57
C LEU A 218 11.77 -1.49 17.41
N ARG A 219 12.45 -2.64 17.25
CA ARG A 219 13.38 -2.88 16.13
C ARG A 219 12.67 -2.74 14.79
N ARG A 220 11.47 -3.30 14.64
CA ARG A 220 10.64 -3.23 13.43
C ARG A 220 10.23 -1.81 13.11
N ARG A 221 9.81 -1.02 14.11
CA ARG A 221 9.47 0.40 13.92
C ARG A 221 10.70 1.19 13.47
N PHE A 222 11.86 0.94 14.07
CA PHE A 222 13.12 1.56 13.67
C PHE A 222 13.54 1.15 12.25
N GLU A 223 13.46 -0.13 11.93
CA GLU A 223 13.72 -0.64 10.57
C GLU A 223 12.79 0.01 9.54
N ARG A 224 11.50 0.23 9.85
CA ARG A 224 10.57 0.94 8.97
C ARG A 224 10.88 2.42 8.80
N ILE A 225 11.53 3.06 9.77
CA ILE A 225 12.00 4.44 9.66
C ILE A 225 13.20 4.52 8.72
N ILE A 226 14.18 3.62 8.88
CA ILE A 226 15.40 3.61 8.04
C ILE A 226 15.10 3.07 6.63
N HIS A 227 14.21 2.08 6.54
CA HIS A 227 13.86 1.38 5.31
C HIS A 227 12.34 1.41 5.10
N PRO A 228 11.77 2.57 4.78
CA PRO A 228 10.35 2.68 4.51
C PRO A 228 9.98 1.90 3.24
N THR A 229 8.85 1.21 3.29
CA THR A 229 8.31 0.44 2.16
C THR A 229 7.33 1.25 1.30
N GLY A 230 6.93 2.44 1.74
CA GLY A 230 6.20 3.36 0.88
C GLY A 230 7.10 4.08 -0.13
N LEU A 231 6.48 4.61 -1.18
CA LEU A 231 7.15 5.24 -2.31
C LEU A 231 6.63 6.67 -2.49
N PHE A 232 7.51 7.63 -2.72
CA PHE A 232 7.16 9.01 -3.00
C PHE A 232 7.53 9.40 -4.43
N ILE A 233 6.50 9.61 -5.25
CA ILE A 233 6.60 9.94 -6.67
C ILE A 233 6.16 11.38 -6.88
N VAL A 234 6.96 12.14 -7.64
CA VAL A 234 6.56 13.44 -8.15
C VAL A 234 6.38 13.34 -9.66
N LEU A 235 5.24 13.81 -10.17
CA LEU A 235 5.00 13.99 -11.60
C LEU A 235 5.20 15.47 -11.91
N LEU A 236 5.96 15.78 -12.95
CA LEU A 236 6.16 17.13 -13.47
C LEU A 236 5.84 17.13 -14.96
N GLY A 237 5.60 18.30 -15.52
CA GLY A 237 5.34 18.47 -16.94
C GLY A 237 4.48 19.69 -17.19
N VAL A 238 4.47 20.16 -18.43
CA VAL A 238 3.62 21.28 -18.84
C VAL A 238 2.14 20.92 -18.71
N ASP A 239 1.28 21.93 -18.71
CA ASP A 239 -0.16 21.71 -18.78
C ASP A 239 -0.53 21.05 -20.12
N GLY A 240 -1.55 20.17 -20.10
CA GLY A 240 -1.87 19.32 -21.26
C GLY A 240 -1.06 18.02 -21.39
N ALA A 241 0.01 17.83 -20.60
CA ALA A 241 0.87 16.63 -20.68
C ALA A 241 0.24 15.32 -20.13
N GLY A 242 -1.02 15.35 -19.66
CA GLY A 242 -1.73 14.15 -19.20
C GLY A 242 -1.40 13.70 -17.76
N LYS A 243 -0.82 14.59 -16.93
CA LYS A 243 -0.40 14.28 -15.55
C LYS A 243 -1.47 13.56 -14.72
N THR A 244 -2.67 14.12 -14.66
CA THR A 244 -3.78 13.57 -13.87
C THR A 244 -4.28 12.26 -14.41
N THR A 245 -4.41 12.12 -15.73
CA THR A 245 -4.83 10.86 -16.34
C THR A 245 -3.84 9.73 -16.05
N ILE A 246 -2.54 9.99 -16.21
CA ILE A 246 -1.49 9.00 -15.89
C ILE A 246 -1.46 8.70 -14.39
N ALA A 247 -1.64 9.72 -13.54
CA ALA A 247 -1.72 9.55 -12.09
C ALA A 247 -2.84 8.59 -11.69
N GLU A 248 -4.06 8.80 -12.17
CA GLU A 248 -5.20 7.93 -11.86
C GLU A 248 -4.97 6.49 -12.30
N ASN A 249 -4.50 6.28 -13.54
CA ASN A 249 -4.17 4.94 -14.04
C ASN A 249 -3.05 4.27 -13.21
N LEU A 250 -2.02 5.01 -12.83
CA LEU A 250 -0.95 4.48 -11.98
C LEU A 250 -1.47 4.02 -10.62
N LYS A 251 -2.40 4.76 -10.01
CA LYS A 251 -3.00 4.39 -8.72
C LYS A 251 -3.82 3.12 -8.83
N GLU A 252 -4.64 2.98 -9.88
CA GLU A 252 -5.44 1.79 -10.12
C GLU A 252 -4.55 0.55 -10.24
N ARG A 253 -3.44 0.65 -10.97
CA ARG A 253 -2.47 -0.45 -11.11
C ARG A 253 -1.76 -0.81 -9.81
N TYR A 254 -1.60 0.14 -8.89
CA TYR A 254 -0.88 -0.07 -7.62
C TYR A 254 -1.76 -0.37 -6.41
N ILE A 255 -3.07 -0.58 -6.58
CA ILE A 255 -4.00 -0.81 -5.47
C ILE A 255 -3.59 -1.97 -4.55
N THR A 256 -2.98 -3.03 -5.11
CA THR A 256 -2.50 -4.21 -4.38
C THR A 256 -1.08 -4.03 -3.83
N ALA A 257 -0.29 -3.10 -4.37
CA ALA A 257 1.11 -2.97 -4.00
C ALA A 257 1.31 -2.18 -2.70
N PHE A 258 0.40 -1.26 -2.36
CA PHE A 258 0.54 -0.38 -1.20
C PHE A 258 -0.66 -0.49 -0.27
N ARG A 259 -0.45 -0.24 1.02
CA ARG A 259 -1.53 -0.23 2.02
C ARG A 259 -2.50 0.93 1.84
N ARG A 260 -2.01 2.02 1.25
CA ARG A 260 -2.73 3.26 1.00
C ARG A 260 -2.08 4.00 -0.15
N ILE A 261 -2.87 4.80 -0.85
CA ILE A 261 -2.42 5.71 -1.88
C ILE A 261 -2.91 7.11 -1.52
N ASP A 262 -1.98 8.06 -1.39
CA ASP A 262 -2.26 9.48 -1.19
C ASP A 262 -1.89 10.24 -2.47
N HIS A 263 -2.87 10.93 -3.06
CA HIS A 263 -2.69 11.72 -4.28
C HIS A 263 -2.90 13.20 -4.01
N TYR A 264 -1.94 14.04 -4.44
CA TYR A 264 -1.99 15.49 -4.29
C TYR A 264 -1.67 16.21 -5.61
N HIS A 265 -2.52 17.15 -6.02
CA HIS A 265 -2.30 17.89 -7.27
C HIS A 265 -1.18 18.95 -7.23
N SER A 266 -0.75 19.42 -6.05
CA SER A 266 0.27 20.48 -5.99
C SER A 266 1.17 20.51 -4.77
N ARG A 267 0.63 20.21 -3.61
CA ARG A 267 1.36 20.06 -2.36
C ARG A 267 0.46 19.27 -1.44
N VAL A 268 1.01 18.84 -0.31
CA VAL A 268 0.26 18.03 0.67
C VAL A 268 -0.94 18.81 1.25
N ARG A 269 -0.99 20.14 1.04
CA ARG A 269 -2.11 21.05 1.36
C ARG A 269 -2.61 20.84 2.79
N VAL A 270 -1.68 20.85 3.74
CA VAL A 270 -2.02 20.82 5.16
C VAL A 270 -2.57 22.17 5.60
N LEU A 271 -2.04 23.24 5.00
CA LEU A 271 -2.53 24.60 5.11
C LEU A 271 -3.44 24.95 3.91
N ASN A 272 -4.58 25.58 4.21
CA ASN A 272 -5.50 26.11 3.20
C ASN A 272 -4.81 27.12 2.29
N ASP A 273 -5.31 27.32 1.08
CA ASP A 273 -4.76 28.37 0.22
C ASP A 273 -5.01 29.76 0.84
N ILE A 274 -4.04 30.67 0.71
CA ILE A 274 -4.15 32.02 1.28
C ILE A 274 -5.39 32.76 0.75
N SER A 275 -5.82 32.44 -0.47
CA SER A 275 -7.06 32.96 -1.06
C SER A 275 -8.31 32.53 -0.28
N GLN A 276 -8.32 31.33 0.30
CA GLN A 276 -9.44 30.79 1.08
C GLN A 276 -9.49 31.31 2.52
N LEU A 277 -8.42 31.95 3.00
CA LEU A 277 -8.39 32.57 4.32
C LEU A 277 -9.09 33.94 4.38
N LYS A 278 -9.43 34.52 3.23
CA LYS A 278 -10.20 35.77 3.15
C LYS A 278 -11.69 35.44 3.11
N LYS A 279 -12.45 35.91 4.11
CA LYS A 279 -13.91 35.67 4.25
C LYS A 279 -14.75 36.16 3.06
N ASP A 280 -14.27 37.14 2.30
CA ASP A 280 -14.96 37.73 1.15
C ASP A 280 -14.26 37.49 -0.19
N ALA A 281 -13.37 36.49 -0.27
CA ALA A 281 -12.76 36.15 -1.55
C ALA A 281 -13.78 35.45 -2.45
N THR A 282 -14.18 36.10 -3.54
CA THR A 282 -14.62 35.38 -4.73
C THR A 282 -13.57 34.30 -5.03
N PRO A 283 -13.96 33.06 -5.36
CA PRO A 283 -13.00 32.07 -5.81
C PRO A 283 -12.25 32.70 -6.97
N ILE A 284 -10.99 33.08 -6.75
CA ILE A 284 -10.15 33.56 -7.84
C ILE A 284 -10.12 32.39 -8.80
N ASP A 285 -10.68 32.59 -9.99
CA ASP A 285 -10.92 31.54 -10.94
C ASP A 285 -9.63 30.74 -11.13
N ALA A 286 -9.63 29.52 -10.59
CA ALA A 286 -8.48 28.63 -10.64
C ALA A 286 -8.27 28.10 -12.06
N SER A 287 -9.21 28.40 -12.97
CA SER A 287 -9.18 28.05 -14.39
C SER A 287 -8.08 28.78 -15.17
N ASN A 288 -7.71 30.03 -14.80
CA ASN A 288 -6.73 30.82 -15.56
C ASN A 288 -5.68 31.53 -14.66
N PRO A 289 -4.67 30.81 -14.12
CA PRO A 289 -3.60 31.38 -13.31
C PRO A 289 -2.75 32.44 -14.05
N HIS A 290 -2.68 32.34 -15.38
CA HIS A 290 -1.84 33.17 -16.26
C HIS A 290 -2.46 34.51 -16.65
N GLU A 291 -3.72 34.80 -16.28
CA GLU A 291 -4.34 36.10 -16.56
C GLU A 291 -3.86 37.25 -15.64
N LYS A 292 -3.10 36.93 -14.57
CA LYS A 292 -2.60 37.94 -13.63
C LYS A 292 -1.42 38.72 -14.21
N LYS A 293 -1.71 39.86 -14.85
CA LYS A 293 -0.73 40.75 -15.49
C LYS A 293 0.23 41.49 -14.54
N GLN A 294 -0.08 41.60 -13.24
CA GLN A 294 0.75 42.36 -12.29
C GLN A 294 1.55 41.44 -11.35
N LYS A 295 2.89 41.60 -11.37
CA LYS A 295 3.81 40.92 -10.45
C LYS A 295 3.56 41.40 -9.02
N ALA A 296 3.46 40.45 -8.09
CA ALA A 296 3.39 40.78 -6.67
C ALA A 296 4.63 41.58 -6.21
N GLY A 297 4.44 42.48 -5.24
CA GLY A 297 5.56 43.16 -4.58
C GLY A 297 6.53 42.16 -3.93
N LYS A 298 7.81 42.50 -3.83
CA LYS A 298 8.85 41.61 -3.28
C LYS A 298 8.51 41.15 -1.85
N PHE A 299 8.09 42.06 -0.97
CA PHE A 299 7.71 41.72 0.40
C PHE A 299 6.51 40.76 0.45
N THR A 300 5.45 41.06 -0.32
CA THR A 300 4.27 40.19 -0.42
C THR A 300 4.62 38.81 -0.96
N SER A 301 5.56 38.73 -1.90
CA SER A 301 6.07 37.46 -2.44
C SER A 301 6.80 36.65 -1.38
N ILE A 302 7.63 37.29 -0.53
CA ILE A 302 8.34 36.62 0.58
C ILE A 302 7.34 36.05 1.60
N VAL A 303 6.34 36.83 2.02
CA VAL A 303 5.33 36.38 2.99
C VAL A 303 4.51 35.22 2.41
N LYS A 304 4.04 35.36 1.16
CA LYS A 304 3.30 34.31 0.45
C LYS A 304 4.13 33.03 0.32
N PHE A 305 5.40 33.17 -0.04
CA PHE A 305 6.33 32.05 -0.13
C PHE A 305 6.54 31.40 1.23
N GLY A 306 6.80 32.17 2.29
CA GLY A 306 7.02 31.64 3.64
C GLY A 306 5.84 30.81 4.15
N TYR A 307 4.61 31.25 3.87
CA TYR A 307 3.39 30.50 4.19
C TYR A 307 3.33 29.15 3.48
N TYR A 308 3.51 29.12 2.16
CA TYR A 308 3.48 27.86 1.40
C TYR A 308 4.71 26.98 1.67
N PHE A 309 5.85 27.56 1.96
CA PHE A 309 7.05 26.84 2.36
C PHE A 309 6.86 26.11 3.69
N LEU A 310 6.17 26.74 4.66
CA LEU A 310 5.77 26.06 5.89
C LEU A 310 4.87 24.84 5.60
N ASP A 311 3.93 24.95 4.65
CA ASP A 311 3.11 23.82 4.21
C ASP A 311 3.96 22.67 3.62
N PHE A 312 5.01 23.00 2.86
CA PHE A 312 5.97 22.01 2.38
C PHE A 312 6.74 21.33 3.53
N LEU A 313 7.17 22.06 4.55
CA LEU A 313 7.86 21.48 5.71
C LEU A 313 6.97 20.50 6.49
N ILE A 314 5.70 20.87 6.71
CA ILE A 314 4.72 19.97 7.33
C ILE A 314 4.45 18.77 6.40
N GLY A 315 4.35 19.02 5.10
CA GLY A 315 4.22 18.01 4.05
C GLY A 315 5.37 17.01 4.03
N ASN A 316 6.61 17.43 4.29
CA ASN A 316 7.78 16.53 4.40
C ASN A 316 7.59 15.52 5.53
N ALA A 317 7.18 15.98 6.71
CA ALA A 317 6.92 15.11 7.86
C ALA A 317 5.77 14.13 7.57
N LYS A 318 4.65 14.63 7.03
CA LYS A 318 3.50 13.80 6.66
C LYS A 318 3.84 12.74 5.61
N THR A 319 4.58 13.12 4.57
CA THR A 319 5.05 12.21 3.51
C THR A 319 6.00 11.16 4.06
N THR A 320 6.92 11.54 4.94
CA THR A 320 7.84 10.59 5.60
C THR A 320 7.07 9.56 6.44
N VAL A 321 6.11 10.00 7.25
CA VAL A 321 5.25 9.10 8.04
C VAL A 321 4.41 8.20 7.14
N ALA A 322 3.86 8.73 6.04
CA ALA A 322 3.12 7.93 5.06
C ALA A 322 4.00 6.84 4.45
N LYS A 323 5.24 7.16 4.06
CA LYS A 323 6.19 6.17 3.54
C LYS A 323 6.51 5.06 4.54
N ILE A 324 6.69 5.40 5.83
CA ILE A 324 6.91 4.43 6.92
C ILE A 324 5.71 3.47 7.07
N ARG A 325 4.50 3.94 6.72
CA ARG A 325 3.24 3.17 6.77
C ARG A 325 2.92 2.43 5.47
N SER A 326 3.89 2.31 4.55
CA SER A 326 3.73 1.61 3.27
C SER A 326 2.69 2.27 2.36
N THR A 327 2.65 3.61 2.36
CA THR A 327 1.80 4.42 1.49
C THR A 327 2.55 4.84 0.22
N LEU A 328 1.88 4.76 -0.94
CA LEU A 328 2.30 5.47 -2.15
C LEU A 328 1.86 6.93 -2.05
N VAL A 329 2.80 7.86 -2.09
CA VAL A 329 2.53 9.30 -2.13
C VAL A 329 2.82 9.79 -3.54
N LEU A 330 1.78 10.30 -4.22
CA LEU A 330 1.85 10.81 -5.58
C LEU A 330 1.54 12.31 -5.59
N VAL A 331 2.39 13.08 -6.26
CA VAL A 331 2.31 14.55 -6.24
C VAL A 331 2.52 15.12 -7.66
N GLU A 332 1.51 15.76 -8.27
CA GLU A 332 1.54 16.23 -9.68
C GLU A 332 2.18 17.59 -9.93
N ARG A 333 2.32 18.40 -8.88
CA ARG A 333 3.20 19.57 -8.88
C ARG A 333 3.91 19.55 -7.56
N TYR A 334 5.15 20.01 -7.54
CA TYR A 334 5.94 20.01 -6.33
C TYR A 334 6.67 21.32 -6.17
N TYR A 335 7.54 21.43 -5.17
CA TYR A 335 8.34 22.64 -4.94
C TYR A 335 9.07 23.11 -6.20
N TYR A 336 9.46 22.18 -7.08
CA TYR A 336 10.15 22.47 -8.33
C TYR A 336 9.37 23.42 -9.27
N ASP A 337 8.04 23.41 -9.20
CA ASP A 337 7.17 24.21 -10.06
C ASP A 337 7.36 25.71 -9.81
N TYR A 338 7.81 26.13 -8.62
CA TYR A 338 8.12 27.53 -8.31
C TYR A 338 9.23 28.14 -9.18
N SER A 339 10.13 27.31 -9.71
CA SER A 339 11.21 27.75 -10.62
C SER A 339 10.88 27.53 -12.10
N ILE A 340 9.82 26.77 -12.39
CA ILE A 340 9.44 26.38 -13.75
C ILE A 340 8.34 27.32 -14.26
N ASP A 341 7.32 27.56 -13.42
CA ASP A 341 6.13 28.36 -13.73
C ASP A 341 5.95 29.51 -12.73
N ASN A 342 6.86 30.48 -12.78
CA ASN A 342 6.88 31.62 -11.87
C ASN A 342 5.62 32.50 -12.01
N VAL A 343 4.97 32.47 -13.18
CA VAL A 343 3.77 33.26 -13.51
C VAL A 343 2.57 32.73 -12.72
N ARG A 344 2.32 31.41 -12.74
CA ARG A 344 1.21 30.78 -11.99
C ARG A 344 1.27 31.09 -10.50
N TYR A 345 2.46 31.09 -9.91
CA TYR A 345 2.63 31.37 -8.48
C TYR A 345 2.65 32.87 -8.17
N ASN A 346 2.80 33.74 -9.17
CA ASN A 346 2.94 35.19 -9.04
C ASN A 346 3.89 35.57 -7.89
N LEU A 347 5.11 35.04 -7.94
CA LEU A 347 6.17 35.32 -6.97
C LEU A 347 7.28 36.11 -7.65
N ASN A 348 7.64 37.26 -7.08
CA ASN A 348 8.77 38.07 -7.52
C ASN A 348 10.01 37.77 -6.66
N LEU A 349 10.53 36.54 -6.78
CA LEU A 349 11.68 36.01 -6.04
C LEU A 349 12.75 35.52 -7.03
N SER A 350 14.02 35.53 -6.62
CA SER A 350 15.11 35.05 -7.47
C SER A 350 15.21 33.52 -7.45
N ASP A 351 15.67 32.92 -8.55
CA ASP A 351 15.86 31.46 -8.62
C ASP A 351 16.89 30.96 -7.60
N LYS A 352 17.89 31.79 -7.25
CA LYS A 352 18.85 31.48 -6.18
C LYS A 352 18.17 31.35 -4.82
N PHE A 353 17.21 32.22 -4.53
CA PHE A 353 16.43 32.16 -3.30
C PHE A 353 15.58 30.87 -3.25
N LEU A 354 14.86 30.56 -4.32
CA LEU A 354 14.06 29.33 -4.41
C LEU A 354 14.94 28.08 -4.32
N SER A 355 16.11 28.09 -5.00
CA SER A 355 17.05 26.95 -4.96
C SER A 355 17.62 26.71 -3.56
N PHE A 356 17.89 27.77 -2.79
CA PHE A 356 18.32 27.63 -1.39
C PHE A 356 17.28 26.90 -0.54
N PHE A 357 16.01 27.30 -0.65
CA PHE A 357 14.93 26.68 0.13
C PHE A 357 14.57 25.27 -0.34
N GLU A 358 14.88 24.92 -1.60
CA GLU A 358 14.75 23.55 -2.11
C GLU A 358 15.56 22.52 -1.29
N TYR A 359 16.63 22.94 -0.61
CA TYR A 359 17.45 22.06 0.24
C TYR A 359 16.64 21.43 1.40
N PHE A 360 15.66 22.17 1.93
CA PHE A 360 14.83 21.71 3.05
C PHE A 360 13.65 20.82 2.60
N ILE A 361 13.44 20.69 1.29
CA ILE A 361 12.32 19.96 0.72
C ILE A 361 12.67 18.48 0.62
N LEU A 362 11.74 17.61 1.05
CA LEU A 362 11.91 16.16 0.97
C LEU A 362 12.13 15.75 -0.49
N LYS A 363 13.28 15.15 -0.80
CA LYS A 363 13.54 14.69 -2.17
C LYS A 363 12.69 13.44 -2.47
N PRO A 364 12.00 13.39 -3.62
CA PRO A 364 11.24 12.21 -4.01
C PRO A 364 12.14 11.01 -4.27
N ASP A 365 11.49 9.84 -4.33
CA ASP A 365 12.14 8.59 -4.68
C ASP A 365 12.37 8.52 -6.19
N ILE A 366 11.44 9.05 -6.97
CA ILE A 366 11.50 9.21 -8.42
C ILE A 366 10.69 10.42 -8.87
N ILE A 367 11.14 11.05 -9.95
CA ILE A 367 10.50 12.18 -10.63
C ILE A 367 10.20 11.74 -12.05
N PHE A 368 8.93 11.74 -12.43
CA PHE A 368 8.54 11.54 -13.84
C PHE A 368 8.26 12.89 -14.47
N ILE A 369 8.89 13.15 -15.61
CA ILE A 369 8.78 14.42 -16.34
C ILE A 369 8.09 14.13 -17.66
N PHE A 370 6.84 14.58 -17.76
CA PHE A 370 6.03 14.43 -18.96
C PHE A 370 6.32 15.57 -19.94
N THR A 371 6.72 15.18 -21.13
CA THR A 371 7.06 16.04 -22.27
C THR A 371 6.38 15.51 -23.53
N GLY A 372 6.61 16.14 -24.66
CA GLY A 372 6.12 15.72 -25.96
C GLY A 372 6.10 16.87 -26.96
N ASP A 373 5.54 16.64 -28.15
CA ASP A 373 5.37 17.68 -29.16
C ASP A 373 4.54 18.86 -28.62
N SER A 374 5.07 20.08 -28.79
CA SER A 374 4.49 21.27 -28.16
C SER A 374 3.14 21.66 -28.80
N GLN A 375 2.94 21.37 -30.08
CA GLN A 375 1.66 21.63 -30.76
C GLN A 375 0.59 20.66 -30.26
N LYS A 376 0.89 19.34 -30.22
CA LYS A 376 -0.01 18.33 -29.67
C LYS A 376 -0.39 18.61 -28.20
N LEU A 377 0.55 19.13 -27.39
CA LEU A 377 0.29 19.50 -25.99
C LEU A 377 -0.61 20.73 -25.87
N LEU A 378 -0.41 21.73 -26.72
CA LEU A 378 -1.27 22.92 -26.80
C LEU A 378 -2.69 22.54 -27.18
N ASP A 379 -2.86 21.69 -28.20
CA ASP A 379 -4.16 21.24 -28.69
C ASP A 379 -4.96 20.49 -27.61
N ARG A 380 -4.26 19.77 -26.70
CA ARG A 380 -4.87 19.10 -25.55
C ARG A 380 -5.37 20.09 -24.49
N LYS A 381 -4.69 21.22 -24.29
CA LYS A 381 -5.06 22.22 -23.29
C LYS A 381 -4.53 23.61 -23.65
N HIS A 382 -5.44 24.47 -24.11
CA HIS A 382 -5.15 25.83 -24.60
C HIS A 382 -5.00 26.86 -23.46
N GLU A 383 -4.13 26.61 -22.47
CA GLU A 383 -3.93 27.51 -21.32
C GLU A 383 -2.75 28.47 -21.48
N ILE A 384 -1.72 28.09 -22.24
CA ILE A 384 -0.47 28.82 -22.41
C ILE A 384 -0.01 28.79 -23.87
N THR A 385 0.87 29.71 -24.26
CA THR A 385 1.40 29.78 -25.62
C THR A 385 2.42 28.68 -25.91
N ILE A 386 2.66 28.38 -27.19
CA ILE A 386 3.65 27.38 -27.59
C ILE A 386 5.08 27.75 -27.13
N ASP A 387 5.38 29.05 -27.08
CA ASP A 387 6.66 29.57 -26.59
C ASP A 387 6.82 29.34 -25.09
N GLU A 388 5.75 29.57 -24.30
CA GLU A 388 5.74 29.26 -22.87
C GLU A 388 5.87 27.74 -22.61
N ILE A 389 5.21 26.90 -23.42
CA ILE A 389 5.37 25.44 -23.37
C ILE A 389 6.85 25.06 -23.61
N ASN A 390 7.46 25.62 -24.66
CA ASN A 390 8.86 25.38 -25.01
C ASN A 390 9.81 25.85 -23.91
N GLU A 391 9.56 27.02 -23.31
CA GLU A 391 10.36 27.57 -22.22
C GLU A 391 10.27 26.67 -20.96
N GLN A 392 9.07 26.25 -20.57
CA GLN A 392 8.89 25.36 -19.41
C GLN A 392 9.56 24.00 -19.64
N LYS A 393 9.42 23.41 -20.84
CA LYS A 393 10.11 22.16 -21.22
C LYS A 393 11.63 22.31 -21.14
N LYS A 394 12.17 23.43 -21.62
CA LYS A 394 13.60 23.74 -21.53
C LYS A 394 14.08 23.79 -20.08
N LYS A 395 13.38 24.53 -19.21
CA LYS A 395 13.71 24.62 -17.77
C LYS A 395 13.66 23.26 -17.06
N LEU A 396 12.65 22.44 -17.37
CA LEU A 396 12.54 21.07 -16.86
C LEU A 396 13.74 20.22 -17.29
N SER A 397 14.11 20.27 -18.58
CA SER A 397 15.26 19.55 -19.11
C SER A 397 16.56 19.98 -18.43
N GLU A 398 16.86 21.29 -18.42
CA GLU A 398 18.07 21.84 -17.80
C GLU A 398 18.20 21.46 -16.33
N LYS A 399 17.08 21.43 -15.59
CA LYS A 399 17.07 21.11 -14.15
C LYS A 399 17.27 19.62 -13.86
N PHE A 400 16.76 18.73 -14.72
CA PHE A 400 16.63 17.31 -14.38
C PHE A 400 17.36 16.33 -15.31
N ILE A 401 17.93 16.76 -16.43
CA ILE A 401 18.59 15.86 -17.39
C ILE A 401 19.71 15.01 -16.76
N ASN A 402 20.41 15.56 -15.76
CA ASN A 402 21.49 14.89 -15.03
C ASN A 402 21.04 14.33 -13.67
N ASN A 403 19.73 14.37 -13.36
CA ASN A 403 19.22 13.87 -12.09
C ASN A 403 18.97 12.35 -12.20
N PRO A 404 19.66 11.49 -11.43
CA PRO A 404 19.51 10.04 -11.53
C PRO A 404 18.16 9.51 -11.08
N LYS A 405 17.33 10.36 -10.44
CA LYS A 405 15.96 10.04 -10.05
C LYS A 405 14.92 10.59 -11.01
N ALA A 406 15.32 11.28 -12.08
CA ALA A 406 14.39 11.82 -13.06
C ALA A 406 14.29 10.89 -14.27
N MET A 407 13.06 10.69 -14.74
CA MET A 407 12.76 9.94 -15.95
C MET A 407 11.84 10.77 -16.84
N PHE A 408 12.28 11.03 -18.07
CA PHE A 408 11.48 11.72 -19.07
C PHE A 408 10.59 10.71 -19.82
N ILE A 409 9.32 11.07 -20.01
CA ILE A 409 8.32 10.27 -20.72
C ILE A 409 7.63 11.18 -21.73
N ASP A 410 7.60 10.76 -22.99
CA ASP A 410 6.92 11.49 -24.06
C ASP A 410 5.46 11.05 -24.13
N THR A 411 4.54 11.90 -23.69
CA THR A 411 3.10 11.56 -23.63
C THR A 411 2.38 11.87 -24.94
N THR A 412 3.08 12.27 -25.99
CA THR A 412 2.53 12.57 -27.32
C THR A 412 2.80 11.50 -28.36
N GLU A 413 3.83 10.69 -28.13
CA GLU A 413 4.18 9.53 -28.96
C GLU A 413 3.76 8.21 -28.31
N GLU A 414 3.52 8.21 -27.00
CA GLU A 414 3.16 7.00 -26.23
C GLU A 414 1.72 7.06 -25.72
N THR A 415 1.09 5.90 -25.63
CA THR A 415 -0.21 5.76 -24.97
C THR A 415 -0.09 5.90 -23.45
N VAL A 416 -1.20 6.19 -22.77
CA VAL A 416 -1.25 6.26 -21.30
C VAL A 416 -0.78 4.95 -20.66
N ASP A 417 -1.19 3.81 -21.21
CA ASP A 417 -0.81 2.49 -20.70
C ASP A 417 0.69 2.22 -20.84
N GLU A 418 1.31 2.60 -21.96
CA GLU A 418 2.77 2.48 -22.16
C GLU A 418 3.55 3.36 -21.18
N CYS A 419 3.10 4.60 -20.98
CA CYS A 419 3.67 5.52 -19.99
C CYS A 419 3.61 4.90 -18.59
N VAL A 420 2.43 4.41 -18.17
CA VAL A 420 2.23 3.79 -16.86
C VAL A 420 3.06 2.52 -16.70
N ALA A 421 3.16 1.68 -17.74
CA ALA A 421 3.97 0.46 -17.70
C ALA A 421 5.46 0.78 -17.49
N LYS A 422 5.99 1.81 -18.17
CA LYS A 422 7.36 2.30 -17.96
C LYS A 422 7.57 2.79 -16.52
N MET A 423 6.62 3.59 -16.01
CA MET A 423 6.68 4.09 -14.63
C MET A 423 6.66 2.96 -13.60
N ILE A 424 5.81 1.95 -13.81
CA ILE A 424 5.70 0.79 -12.93
C ILE A 424 7.01 0.02 -12.88
N LYS A 425 7.59 -0.29 -14.05
CA LYS A 425 8.85 -1.00 -14.15
C LYS A 425 9.97 -0.32 -13.35
N GLU A 426 10.12 0.99 -13.48
CA GLU A 426 11.15 1.74 -12.77
C GLU A 426 10.87 1.80 -11.25
N CYS A 427 9.63 2.07 -10.86
CA CYS A 427 9.22 2.08 -9.46
C CYS A 427 9.41 0.70 -8.79
N ASN A 428 9.04 -0.39 -9.46
CA ASN A 428 9.26 -1.75 -9.00
C ASN A 428 10.75 -2.05 -8.84
N ALA A 429 11.60 -1.59 -9.77
CA ALA A 429 13.05 -1.71 -9.65
C ALA A 429 13.58 -0.98 -8.40
N ILE A 430 13.09 0.25 -8.12
CA ILE A 430 13.44 1.01 -6.91
C ILE A 430 13.03 0.26 -5.65
N MET A 431 11.79 -0.24 -5.58
CA MET A 431 11.30 -1.00 -4.42
C MET A 431 12.12 -2.27 -4.20
N ARG A 432 12.47 -2.99 -5.26
CA ARG A 432 13.29 -4.20 -5.19
C ARG A 432 14.68 -3.96 -4.64
N LYS A 433 15.33 -2.87 -5.05
CA LYS A 433 16.66 -2.47 -4.56
C LYS A 433 16.64 -2.10 -3.06
N ARG A 434 15.49 -1.70 -2.51
CA ARG A 434 15.33 -1.35 -1.08
C ARG A 434 15.09 -2.55 -0.18
N ARG A 435 14.75 -3.72 -0.74
CA ARG A 435 14.53 -4.94 0.04
C ARG A 435 15.78 -5.24 0.87
N LYS A 436 15.61 -5.37 2.18
CA LYS A 436 16.64 -5.86 3.09
C LYS A 436 16.15 -7.14 3.74
N TRP A 437 16.92 -8.19 3.52
CA TRP A 437 16.60 -9.54 3.97
C TRP A 437 16.60 -9.67 5.49
#